data_AF-A0A6M3KA10-F1
#
_entry.id   AF-A0A6M3KA10-F1
#
_cell.length_a   1.000
_cell.length_b   1.000
_cell.length_c   1.000
_cell.angle_alpha   90.00
_cell.angle_beta   90.00
_cell.angle_gamma   90.00
#
_symmetry.space_group_name_H-M   'P 1'
#
loop_
_entity.id
_entity.type
_entity.pdbx_description
1 polymer ?
#
loop_
_entity_poly.entity_id
_entity_poly.type
_entity_poly.pdbx_seq_one_letter_code
_entity_poly.pdbx_strand_id
1 'polypeptide(L)'
;MENNGFTKMFLALVAQAKQEDFKGKPIRSLGEVILLLKAQPESNIVRLDFTDDNPGGLISYRGYYEDLCLDYNSNAKPIRVGELLAMFKNAVGSTHTGYKGGDFTMSRQTLVWVAPYGSCGRMLTDIRSKDSITLIITSEDKESDIELGNAHPQLSE
;
A
#
# COMPACT_ATOMS: atom_id res chain seq x y z
N MET A 1 -23.16 -25.12 -3.44
CA MET A 1 -22.95 -23.87 -4.20
C MET A 1 -23.79 -22.79 -3.53
N GLU A 2 -23.32 -21.53 -3.54
CA GLU A 2 -23.83 -20.39 -2.76
C GLU A 2 -23.42 -20.33 -1.28
N ASN A 3 -22.16 -19.93 -1.04
CA ASN A 3 -21.76 -19.30 0.23
C ASN A 3 -20.97 -17.99 0.01
N ASN A 4 -20.76 -17.57 -1.25
CA ASN A 4 -19.88 -16.45 -1.59
C ASN A 4 -20.52 -15.07 -1.37
N GLY A 5 -21.84 -14.94 -1.51
CA GLY A 5 -22.53 -13.65 -1.38
C GLY A 5 -22.50 -13.11 0.05
N PHE A 6 -22.86 -13.95 1.02
CA PHE A 6 -22.93 -13.56 2.44
C PHE A 6 -21.53 -13.27 3.01
N THR A 7 -20.53 -14.10 2.70
CA THR A 7 -19.15 -13.87 3.14
C THR A 7 -18.57 -12.58 2.55
N LYS A 8 -18.85 -12.28 1.28
CA LYS A 8 -18.36 -11.04 0.64
C LYS A 8 -19.04 -9.80 1.23
N MET A 9 -20.34 -9.86 1.49
CA MET A 9 -21.07 -8.78 2.16
C MET A 9 -20.57 -8.54 3.59
N PHE A 10 -20.30 -9.62 4.34
CA PHE A 10 -19.71 -9.53 5.67
C PHE A 10 -18.30 -8.93 5.64
N LEU A 11 -17.44 -9.34 4.70
CA LEU A 11 -16.10 -8.76 4.54
C LEU A 11 -16.15 -7.28 4.14
N ALA A 12 -17.09 -6.89 3.28
CA ALA A 12 -17.30 -5.49 2.93
C ALA A 12 -17.73 -4.67 4.15
N LEU A 13 -18.66 -5.19 4.96
CA LEU A 13 -19.07 -4.55 6.21
C LEU A 13 -17.93 -4.43 7.22
N VAL A 14 -17.10 -5.47 7.36
CA VAL A 14 -15.90 -5.44 8.21
C VAL A 14 -14.88 -4.43 7.70
N ALA A 15 -14.62 -4.39 6.39
CA ALA A 15 -13.71 -3.43 5.79
C ALA A 15 -14.21 -1.99 5.98
N GLN A 16 -15.51 -1.75 5.80
CA GLN A 16 -16.14 -0.46 6.03
C GLN A 16 -16.07 -0.03 7.51
N ALA A 17 -16.37 -0.94 8.45
CA ALA A 17 -16.22 -0.68 9.88
C ALA A 17 -14.76 -0.39 10.25
N LYS A 18 -13.81 -1.11 9.63
CA LYS A 18 -12.37 -0.89 9.82
C LYS A 18 -11.88 0.42 9.20
N GLN A 19 -12.53 0.95 8.17
CA GLN A 19 -12.16 2.25 7.61
C GLN A 19 -12.30 3.39 8.63
N GLU A 20 -13.24 3.31 9.57
CA GLU A 20 -13.32 4.25 10.70
C GLU A 20 -12.16 4.06 11.68
N ASP A 21 -11.78 2.82 12.01
CA ASP A 21 -10.57 2.52 12.81
C ASP A 21 -9.28 3.00 12.13
N PHE A 22 -9.31 3.16 10.82
CA PHE A 22 -8.18 3.63 10.03
C PHE A 22 -8.08 5.14 9.94
N LYS A 23 -9.10 5.87 10.42
CA LYS A 23 -9.15 7.32 10.39
C LYS A 23 -8.03 7.89 11.27
N GLY A 24 -7.13 8.66 10.67
CA GLY A 24 -5.95 9.24 11.33
C GLY A 24 -4.66 8.41 11.21
N LYS A 25 -4.69 7.19 10.66
CA LYS A 25 -3.46 6.47 10.29
C LYS A 25 -2.97 6.94 8.92
N PRO A 26 -1.72 7.41 8.75
CA PRO A 26 -1.24 7.91 7.47
C PRO A 26 -0.99 6.80 6.42
N ILE A 27 -0.79 5.55 6.86
CA ILE A 27 -0.42 4.42 6.00
C ILE A 27 -1.14 3.13 6.46
N ARG A 28 -1.30 2.17 5.54
CA ARG A 28 -1.87 0.85 5.81
C ARG A 28 -0.80 -0.21 5.99
N SER A 29 -1.04 -1.10 6.94
CA SER A 29 -0.28 -2.34 7.08
C SER A 29 -0.71 -3.42 6.08
N LEU A 30 0.15 -4.41 5.85
CA LEU A 30 -0.09 -5.58 5.02
C LEU A 30 -1.41 -6.27 5.37
N GLY A 31 -1.68 -6.44 6.67
CA GLY A 31 -2.90 -7.03 7.16
C GLY A 31 -4.15 -6.22 6.82
N GLU A 32 -4.05 -4.89 6.84
CA GLU A 32 -5.14 -3.96 6.48
C GLU A 32 -5.35 -3.92 4.96
N VAL A 33 -4.28 -3.91 4.16
CA VAL A 33 -4.33 -4.00 2.69
C VAL A 33 -5.03 -5.30 2.25
N ILE A 34 -4.70 -6.43 2.85
CA ILE A 34 -5.37 -7.72 2.57
C ILE A 34 -6.87 -7.64 2.88
N LEU A 35 -7.26 -6.99 3.98
CA LEU A 35 -8.68 -6.83 4.33
C LEU A 35 -9.41 -5.93 3.32
N LEU A 36 -8.79 -4.82 2.93
CA LEU A 36 -9.35 -3.89 1.96
C LEU A 36 -9.50 -4.54 0.58
N LEU A 37 -8.49 -5.28 0.09
CA LEU A 37 -8.54 -6.02 -1.19
C LEU A 37 -9.61 -7.13 -1.18
N LYS A 38 -9.76 -7.87 -0.08
CA LYS A 38 -10.81 -8.91 0.07
C LYS A 38 -12.23 -8.36 -0.08
N ALA A 39 -12.45 -7.09 0.21
CA ALA A 39 -13.75 -6.45 0.06
C ALA A 39 -14.05 -6.03 -1.39
N GLN A 40 -13.06 -6.05 -2.29
CA GLN A 40 -13.21 -5.59 -3.67
C GLN A 40 -13.64 -6.74 -4.62
N PRO A 41 -14.21 -6.43 -5.81
CA PRO A 41 -14.48 -7.45 -6.82
C PRO A 41 -13.16 -8.01 -7.39
N GLU A 42 -12.96 -9.33 -7.27
CA GLU A 42 -11.71 -9.99 -7.73
C GLU A 42 -11.42 -9.79 -9.22
N SER A 43 -12.47 -9.58 -10.03
CA SER A 43 -12.36 -9.33 -11.46
C SER A 43 -11.89 -7.92 -11.81
N ASN A 44 -11.94 -6.96 -10.88
CA ASN A 44 -11.59 -5.58 -11.17
C ASN A 44 -10.11 -5.45 -11.51
N ILE A 45 -9.83 -4.54 -12.44
CA ILE A 45 -8.47 -4.18 -12.81
C ILE A 45 -7.94 -3.17 -11.79
N VAL A 46 -6.73 -3.41 -11.28
CA VAL A 46 -6.10 -2.52 -10.30
C VAL A 46 -5.40 -1.37 -11.01
N ARG A 47 -5.55 -0.16 -10.46
CA ARG A 47 -4.90 1.07 -10.91
C ARG A 47 -4.34 1.85 -9.73
N LEU A 48 -3.35 2.70 -10.00
CA LEU A 48 -2.81 3.66 -9.05
C LEU A 48 -3.50 5.01 -9.27
N ASP A 49 -3.73 5.76 -8.18
CA ASP A 49 -4.44 7.05 -8.25
C ASP A 49 -3.61 8.22 -8.78
N PHE A 50 -2.32 7.99 -9.07
CA PHE A 50 -1.37 9.04 -9.43
C PHE A 50 -0.56 8.77 -10.72
N THR A 51 -0.74 7.61 -11.37
CA THR A 51 -0.01 7.23 -12.58
C THR A 51 -0.81 6.20 -13.41
N ASP A 52 -0.54 6.15 -14.72
CA ASP A 52 -1.09 5.17 -15.65
C ASP A 52 -0.31 3.83 -15.66
N ASP A 53 0.84 3.77 -14.95
CA ASP A 53 1.60 2.54 -14.78
C ASP A 53 0.80 1.46 -14.02
N ASN A 54 1.08 0.19 -14.33
CA ASN A 54 0.44 -0.92 -13.63
C ASN A 54 1.24 -1.30 -12.38
N PRO A 55 0.57 -1.71 -11.29
CA PRO A 55 1.23 -2.38 -10.18
C PRO A 55 1.92 -3.66 -10.65
N GLY A 56 3.11 -3.94 -10.13
CA GLY A 56 3.86 -5.16 -10.41
C GLY A 56 4.03 -6.04 -9.17
N GLY A 57 5.27 -6.34 -8.80
CA GLY A 57 5.65 -7.23 -7.72
C GLY A 57 5.76 -6.56 -6.35
N LEU A 58 6.01 -7.40 -5.34
CA LEU A 58 6.26 -6.98 -3.97
C LEU A 58 7.76 -7.07 -3.65
N ILE A 59 8.32 -5.98 -3.16
CA ILE A 59 9.74 -5.83 -2.83
C ILE A 59 9.90 -5.24 -1.42
N SER A 60 11.09 -5.36 -0.83
CA SER A 60 11.46 -4.59 0.37
C SER A 60 11.48 -3.09 0.03
N TYR A 61 10.88 -2.26 0.87
CA TYR A 61 10.80 -0.82 0.62
C TYR A 61 12.17 -0.15 0.81
N ARG A 62 12.59 0.72 -0.12
CA ARG A 62 13.93 1.30 -0.07
C ARG A 62 14.13 2.27 1.10
N GLY A 63 13.08 2.96 1.52
CA GLY A 63 13.14 3.92 2.64
C GLY A 63 13.35 3.21 3.98
N TYR A 64 12.61 2.11 4.19
CA TYR A 64 12.64 1.28 5.39
C TYR A 64 12.61 -0.18 4.94
N TYR A 65 13.73 -0.89 5.00
CA TYR A 65 13.86 -2.22 4.39
C TYR A 65 12.96 -3.29 5.03
N GLU A 66 12.58 -3.07 6.28
CA GLU A 66 11.61 -3.88 7.03
C GLU A 66 10.16 -3.73 6.56
N ASP A 67 9.87 -2.71 5.76
CA ASP A 67 8.55 -2.48 5.18
C ASP A 67 8.41 -3.09 3.79
N LEU A 68 7.17 -3.29 3.37
CA LEU A 68 6.80 -3.84 2.07
C LEU A 68 6.52 -2.72 1.08
N CYS A 69 6.90 -2.92 -0.17
CA CYS A 69 6.60 -2.02 -1.27
C CYS A 69 5.90 -2.77 -2.40
N LEU A 70 4.80 -2.21 -2.89
CA LEU A 70 4.21 -2.57 -4.17
C LEU A 70 4.89 -1.76 -5.27
N ASP A 71 5.63 -2.45 -6.13
CA ASP A 71 6.26 -1.79 -7.26
C ASP A 71 5.24 -1.43 -8.35
N TYR A 72 5.65 -0.55 -9.25
CA TYR A 72 4.92 -0.24 -10.47
C TYR A 72 5.89 0.13 -11.59
N ASN A 73 5.49 -0.15 -12.82
CA ASN A 73 6.23 0.25 -14.02
C ASN A 73 5.35 0.16 -15.28
N SER A 74 5.74 0.89 -16.32
CA SER A 74 5.02 0.95 -17.60
C SER A 74 4.99 -0.36 -18.39
N ASN A 75 5.91 -1.29 -18.10
CA ASN A 75 5.97 -2.61 -18.74
C ASN A 75 5.17 -3.68 -18.00
N ALA A 76 4.67 -3.39 -16.79
CA ALA A 76 3.88 -4.32 -16.01
C ALA A 76 2.53 -4.55 -16.71
N LYS A 77 2.10 -5.81 -16.74
CA LYS A 77 0.78 -6.16 -17.29
C LYS A 77 -0.31 -5.71 -16.31
N PRO A 78 -1.52 -5.35 -16.79
CA PRO A 78 -2.65 -5.11 -15.90
C PRO A 78 -2.89 -6.30 -14.98
N ILE A 79 -3.02 -6.03 -13.69
CA ILE A 79 -3.27 -7.04 -12.66
C ILE A 79 -4.70 -6.93 -12.14
N ARG A 80 -5.32 -8.07 -11.85
CA ARG A 80 -6.64 -8.13 -11.22
C ARG A 80 -6.54 -8.10 -9.70
N VAL A 81 -7.61 -7.66 -9.04
CA VAL A 81 -7.73 -7.66 -7.57
C VAL A 81 -7.43 -9.05 -6.99
N GLY A 82 -7.96 -10.13 -7.58
CA GLY A 82 -7.73 -11.48 -7.08
C GLY A 82 -6.26 -11.90 -7.09
N GLU A 83 -5.52 -11.51 -8.15
CA GLU A 83 -4.09 -11.78 -8.31
C GLU A 83 -3.27 -10.96 -7.32
N LEU A 84 -3.57 -9.66 -7.21
CA LEU A 84 -2.91 -8.77 -6.25
C LEU A 84 -3.13 -9.22 -4.80
N LEU A 85 -4.36 -9.61 -4.46
CA LEU A 85 -4.70 -10.16 -3.15
C LEU A 85 -3.90 -11.44 -2.84
N ALA A 86 -3.71 -12.32 -3.83
CA ALA A 86 -2.91 -13.52 -3.66
C ALA A 86 -1.44 -13.17 -3.36
N MET A 87 -0.86 -12.19 -4.06
CA MET A 87 0.51 -11.73 -3.80
C MET A 87 0.65 -11.20 -2.36
N PHE A 88 -0.24 -10.32 -1.91
CA PHE A 88 -0.19 -9.78 -0.55
C PHE A 88 -0.41 -10.86 0.53
N LYS A 89 -1.29 -11.84 0.29
CA LYS A 89 -1.44 -12.97 1.23
C LYS A 89 -0.15 -13.79 1.34
N ASN A 90 0.49 -14.07 0.22
CA ASN A 90 1.74 -14.85 0.16
C ASN A 90 2.92 -14.09 0.77
N ALA A 91 2.84 -12.75 0.81
CA ALA A 91 3.85 -11.93 1.47
C ALA A 91 3.82 -12.08 3.00
N VAL A 92 2.72 -12.54 3.61
CA VAL A 92 2.70 -12.70 5.08
C VAL A 92 3.59 -13.87 5.48
N GLY A 93 4.65 -13.57 6.23
CA GLY A 93 5.66 -14.53 6.68
C GLY A 93 6.76 -14.80 5.65
N SER A 94 6.74 -14.17 4.47
CA SER A 94 7.83 -14.28 3.50
C SER A 94 8.98 -13.34 3.87
N THR A 95 10.18 -13.75 3.46
CA THR A 95 11.40 -12.95 3.60
C THR A 95 11.71 -12.24 2.29
N HIS A 96 11.99 -10.94 2.36
CA HIS A 96 12.46 -10.13 1.23
C HIS A 96 13.85 -9.58 1.55
N THR A 97 14.76 -9.68 0.59
CA THR A 97 16.12 -9.16 0.74
C THR A 97 16.15 -7.65 0.44
N GLY A 98 16.75 -6.88 1.33
CA GLY A 98 16.87 -5.42 1.19
C GLY A 98 17.85 -5.02 0.07
N TYR A 99 17.69 -3.82 -0.48
CA TYR A 99 18.54 -3.32 -1.58
C TYR A 99 20.04 -3.28 -1.21
N LYS A 100 20.37 -3.03 0.07
CA LYS A 100 21.75 -3.05 0.60
C LYS A 100 22.12 -4.39 1.26
N GLY A 101 21.32 -5.44 1.04
CA GLY A 101 21.41 -6.71 1.76
C GLY A 101 20.57 -6.73 3.05
N GLY A 102 20.59 -7.88 3.72
CA GLY A 102 19.74 -8.19 4.87
C GLY A 102 18.42 -8.83 4.47
N ASP A 103 17.84 -9.59 5.40
CA ASP A 103 16.63 -10.39 5.20
C ASP A 103 15.52 -9.91 6.13
N PHE A 104 14.40 -9.47 5.54
CA PHE A 104 13.29 -8.86 6.27
C PHE A 104 12.05 -9.71 6.11
N THR A 105 11.53 -10.22 7.23
CA THR A 105 10.32 -11.07 7.23
C THR A 105 9.08 -10.20 7.43
N MET A 106 8.15 -10.31 6.49
CA MET A 106 6.96 -9.49 6.44
C MET A 106 5.88 -10.05 7.37
N SER A 107 5.30 -9.18 8.20
CA SER A 107 4.22 -9.51 9.13
C SER A 107 2.93 -8.82 8.70
N ARG A 108 1.81 -9.13 9.35
CA ARG A 108 0.56 -8.41 9.11
C ARG A 108 0.63 -6.94 9.54
N GLN A 109 1.62 -6.55 10.33
CA GLN A 109 1.83 -5.19 10.84
C GLN A 109 2.79 -4.38 9.95
N THR A 110 3.54 -5.03 9.07
CA THR A 110 4.45 -4.40 8.10
C THR A 110 3.70 -3.36 7.27
N LEU A 111 4.25 -2.15 7.15
CA LEU A 111 3.61 -1.07 6.39
C LEU A 111 3.79 -1.27 4.89
N VAL A 112 2.85 -0.76 4.10
CA VAL A 112 2.85 -0.94 2.65
C VAL A 112 3.01 0.40 1.93
N TRP A 113 4.08 0.48 1.15
CA TRP A 113 4.44 1.62 0.32
C TRP A 113 4.19 1.32 -1.16
N VAL A 114 4.17 2.35 -1.99
CA VAL A 114 4.05 2.26 -3.45
C VAL A 114 5.17 3.07 -4.09
N ALA A 115 6.12 2.40 -4.74
CA ALA A 115 7.30 3.03 -5.33
C ALA A 115 7.88 2.19 -6.47
N PRO A 116 8.49 2.80 -7.51
CA PRO A 116 9.27 2.04 -8.48
C PRO A 116 10.43 1.31 -7.80
N TYR A 117 10.87 0.20 -8.41
CA TYR A 117 12.05 -0.53 -7.92
C TYR A 117 13.26 0.41 -7.79
N GLY A 118 13.92 0.34 -6.63
CA GLY A 118 15.10 1.15 -6.36
C GLY A 118 14.82 2.60 -5.94
N SER A 119 13.57 2.97 -5.68
CA SER A 119 13.16 4.30 -5.22
C SER A 119 12.38 4.28 -3.90
N CYS A 120 12.27 5.46 -3.27
CA CYS A 120 11.27 5.73 -2.23
C CYS A 120 9.97 6.21 -2.89
N GLY A 121 8.84 6.19 -2.17
CA GLY A 121 7.56 6.52 -2.77
C GLY A 121 6.43 6.81 -1.78
N ARG A 122 5.21 6.56 -2.23
CA ARG A 122 3.99 7.05 -1.60
C ARG A 122 3.45 6.05 -0.59
N MET A 123 2.77 6.53 0.44
CA MET A 123 2.08 5.68 1.41
C MET A 123 0.81 5.10 0.78
N LEU A 124 0.56 3.80 0.95
CA LEU A 124 -0.73 3.21 0.61
C LEU A 124 -1.73 3.54 1.71
N THR A 125 -2.75 4.34 1.40
CA THR A 125 -3.67 4.88 2.41
C THR A 125 -5.05 4.24 2.37
N ASP A 126 -5.55 3.87 1.19
CA ASP A 126 -6.87 3.25 1.04
C ASP A 126 -6.97 2.47 -0.27
N ILE A 127 -8.03 1.66 -0.41
CA ILE A 127 -8.36 0.96 -1.65
C ILE A 127 -9.85 1.10 -1.89
N ARG A 128 -10.23 1.56 -3.09
CA ARG A 128 -11.62 1.84 -3.46
C ARG A 128 -11.94 1.31 -4.84
N SER A 129 -13.12 0.75 -5.00
CA SER A 129 -13.61 0.33 -6.32
C SER A 129 -14.69 1.24 -6.85
N LYS A 130 -14.68 1.45 -8.16
CA LYS A 130 -15.78 2.02 -8.93
C LYS A 130 -15.85 1.27 -10.25
N ASP A 131 -17.03 0.76 -10.58
CA ASP A 131 -17.26 -0.05 -11.77
C ASP A 131 -16.28 -1.24 -11.84
N SER A 132 -15.58 -1.42 -12.97
CA SER A 132 -14.62 -2.49 -13.20
C SER A 132 -13.19 -2.16 -12.74
N ILE A 133 -12.98 -1.03 -12.07
CA ILE A 133 -11.66 -0.56 -11.61
C ILE A 133 -11.60 -0.55 -10.09
N THR A 134 -10.46 -0.98 -9.55
CA THR A 134 -10.08 -0.82 -8.15
C THR A 134 -8.85 0.07 -8.07
N LEU A 135 -8.99 1.24 -7.47
CA LEU A 135 -7.90 2.18 -7.24
C LEU A 135 -7.21 1.91 -5.90
N ILE A 136 -5.88 1.84 -5.95
CA ILE A 136 -5.04 2.03 -4.78
C ILE A 136 -4.86 3.53 -4.58
N ILE A 137 -5.30 4.02 -3.43
CA ILE A 137 -5.24 5.43 -3.05
C ILE A 137 -3.95 5.66 -2.27
N THR A 138 -3.23 6.72 -2.63
CA THR A 138 -1.92 7.01 -2.07
C THR A 138 -1.79 8.46 -1.62
N SER A 139 -0.88 8.70 -0.68
CA SER A 139 -0.47 10.06 -0.31
C SER A 139 1.04 10.16 -0.24
N GLU A 140 1.54 11.38 -0.43
CA GLU A 140 2.93 11.68 -0.13
C GLU A 140 3.17 11.56 1.37
N ASP A 141 4.37 11.10 1.73
CA ASP A 141 4.86 11.23 3.09
C ASP A 141 5.14 12.71 3.31
N LYS A 142 4.18 13.41 3.95
CA LYS A 142 4.44 14.76 4.41
C LYS A 142 5.36 14.63 5.60
N GLU A 143 6.67 14.68 5.35
CA GLU A 143 7.60 15.13 6.38
C GLU A 143 6.98 16.41 6.94
N SER A 144 6.71 16.44 8.24
CA SER A 144 6.27 17.66 8.89
C SER A 144 7.27 18.73 8.51
N ASP A 145 6.82 19.75 7.77
CA ASP A 145 7.52 21.01 7.59
C ASP A 145 7.73 21.61 8.99
N ILE A 146 8.73 21.10 9.71
CA ILE A 146 9.41 21.87 10.74
C ILE A 146 10.23 22.84 9.90
N GLU A 147 9.61 23.98 9.61
CA GLU A 147 10.35 25.19 9.30
C GLU A 147 11.45 25.29 10.37
N LEU A 148 12.68 24.93 10.01
CA LEU A 148 13.85 25.42 10.70
C LEU A 148 13.79 26.93 10.51
N GLY A 149 13.13 27.60 11.45
CA GLY A 149 13.15 29.04 11.57
C GLY A 149 14.59 29.46 11.54
N ASN A 150 15.00 30.04 10.42
CA ASN A 150 16.26 30.76 10.27
C ASN A 150 16.16 32.00 11.17
N ALA A 151 16.30 31.80 12.48
CA ALA A 151 16.70 32.84 13.40
C ALA A 151 18.17 33.13 13.08
N HIS A 152 18.40 34.00 12.12
CA HIS A 152 19.69 34.65 11.91
C HIS A 152 19.91 35.56 13.13
N PRO A 153 20.89 35.30 14.01
CA PRO A 153 21.27 36.30 14.99
C PRO A 153 21.90 37.46 14.21
N GLN A 154 21.25 38.62 14.26
CA GLN A 154 21.86 39.89 13.90
C GLN A 154 22.96 40.12 14.94
N LEU A 155 24.22 39.89 14.55
CA LEU A 155 25.36 40.39 15.27
C LEU A 155 25.35 41.91 15.11
N SER A 156 25.02 42.59 16.20
CA SER A 156 25.25 44.02 16.36
C SER A 156 26.75 44.28 16.49
N GLU A 157 27.30 45.10 15.61
CA GLU A 157 28.47 45.94 15.89
C GLU A 157 28.02 47.39 16.07
#